data_AF-A0A961NU59-F1
#
_entry.id   AF-A0A961NU59-F1
#
_cell.length_a   1.000
_cell.length_b   1.000
_cell.length_c   1.000
_cell.angle_alpha   90.00
_cell.angle_beta   90.00
_cell.angle_gamma   90.00
#
_symmetry.space_group_name_H-M   'P 1'
#
loop_
_entity.id
_entity.type
_entity.pdbx_description
1 polymer ?
#
loop_
_entity_poly.entity_id
_entity_poly.type
_entity_poly.pdbx_seq_one_letter_code
_entity_poly.pdbx_strand_id
1 'polypeptide(L)'
;MCADTPDLTAPEYKDTLNLPETDFPMRAGLPNREPGWLDRWERIGVYDRLREKENRTPFILHDGPPYANGHLHIGHALNKILKDMIVRSHQMMGHDARYVPGWDCHGL
;
A
#
# COMPACT_ATOMS: atom_id res chain seq x y z
N MET A 1 -10.78 -8.08 -56.35
CA MET A 1 -9.74 -7.08 -56.64
C MET A 1 -9.79 -6.08 -55.50
N CYS A 2 -8.93 -6.09 -54.48
CA CYS A 2 -7.63 -6.71 -54.29
C CYS A 2 -7.54 -7.10 -52.81
N ALA A 3 -7.10 -8.32 -52.52
CA ALA A 3 -6.61 -8.64 -51.18
C ALA A 3 -5.18 -8.08 -51.14
N ASP A 4 -4.98 -7.02 -50.35
CA ASP A 4 -3.66 -6.47 -50.09
C ASP A 4 -2.81 -7.59 -49.49
N THR A 5 -1.93 -8.13 -50.31
CA THR A 5 -0.94 -9.11 -49.88
C THR A 5 0.11 -8.30 -49.13
N PRO A 6 0.32 -8.50 -47.82
CA PRO A 6 1.30 -7.69 -47.10
C PRO A 6 2.67 -7.96 -47.72
N ASP A 7 3.28 -6.88 -48.21
CA ASP A 7 4.65 -6.89 -48.71
C ASP A 7 5.58 -7.26 -47.54
N LEU A 8 6.07 -8.50 -47.53
CA LEU A 8 6.92 -9.06 -46.48
C LEU A 8 8.32 -8.40 -46.42
N THR A 9 8.59 -7.39 -47.26
CA THR A 9 9.86 -6.67 -47.33
C THR A 9 9.81 -5.22 -46.83
N ALA A 10 8.61 -4.66 -46.61
CA ALA A 10 8.44 -3.32 -46.06
C ALA A 10 8.43 -3.36 -44.51
N PRO A 11 9.18 -2.48 -43.81
CA PRO A 11 9.16 -2.44 -42.35
C PRO A 11 7.74 -2.15 -41.84
N GLU A 12 7.25 -2.96 -40.89
CA GLU A 12 5.91 -2.77 -40.32
C GLU A 12 5.84 -1.42 -39.61
N TYR A 13 4.86 -0.58 -39.95
CA TYR A 13 4.68 0.73 -39.31
C TYR A 13 4.60 0.66 -37.78
N LYS A 14 4.18 -0.49 -37.23
CA LYS A 14 4.15 -0.77 -35.79
C LYS A 14 5.51 -0.56 -35.12
N ASP A 15 6.61 -0.91 -35.79
CA ASP A 15 7.97 -0.83 -35.25
C ASP A 15 8.53 0.60 -35.25
N THR A 16 7.83 1.54 -35.91
CA THR A 16 8.17 2.97 -35.93
C THR A 16 7.47 3.79 -34.84
N LEU A 17 6.60 3.16 -34.05
CA LEU A 17 5.78 3.82 -33.03
C LEU A 17 6.44 3.71 -31.64
N ASN A 18 6.52 4.83 -30.92
CA ASN A 18 6.96 4.87 -29.52
C ASN A 18 5.80 4.51 -28.57
N LEU A 19 5.44 3.23 -28.52
CA LEU A 19 4.37 2.76 -27.64
C LEU A 19 4.83 2.65 -26.17
N PRO A 20 3.95 2.91 -25.19
CA PRO A 20 4.27 2.67 -23.78
C PRO A 20 4.44 1.18 -23.49
N GLU A 21 5.56 0.82 -22.87
CA GLU A 21 5.83 -0.53 -22.37
C GLU A 21 5.95 -0.52 -20.86
N THR A 22 5.30 -1.48 -20.19
CA THR A 22 5.40 -1.64 -18.75
C THR A 22 5.12 -3.07 -18.32
N ASP A 23 5.90 -3.55 -17.36
CA ASP A 23 5.62 -4.80 -16.65
C ASP A 23 4.48 -4.65 -15.63
N PHE A 24 3.96 -3.43 -15.43
CA PHE A 24 2.86 -3.17 -14.52
C PHE A 24 1.57 -3.80 -15.06
N PRO A 25 0.99 -4.81 -14.37
CA PRO A 25 -0.17 -5.49 -14.89
C PRO A 25 -1.41 -4.60 -14.83
N MET A 26 -2.25 -4.72 -15.85
CA MET A 26 -3.52 -4.00 -15.92
C MET A 26 -4.49 -4.40 -14.80
N ARG A 27 -4.44 -5.66 -14.33
CA ARG A 27 -5.23 -6.15 -13.19
C ARG A 27 -4.38 -6.16 -11.93
N ALA A 28 -4.92 -5.61 -10.85
CA ALA A 28 -4.18 -5.45 -9.61
C ALA A 28 -3.84 -6.79 -8.92
N GLY A 29 -4.75 -7.77 -8.90
CA GLY A 29 -4.51 -9.07 -8.27
C GLY A 29 -4.24 -8.98 -6.75
N LEU A 30 -4.92 -8.04 -6.07
CA LEU A 30 -4.61 -7.63 -4.70
C LEU A 30 -4.60 -8.79 -3.68
N PRO A 31 -5.56 -9.74 -3.66
CA PRO A 31 -5.56 -10.81 -2.65
C PRO A 31 -4.27 -11.64 -2.62
N ASN A 32 -3.56 -11.76 -3.75
CA ASN A 32 -2.28 -12.48 -3.83
C ASN A 32 -1.06 -11.56 -3.62
N ARG A 33 -1.19 -10.26 -3.92
CA ARG A 33 -0.08 -9.31 -3.85
C ARG A 33 0.08 -8.66 -2.49
N GLU A 34 -1.03 -8.34 -1.81
CA GLU A 34 -1.02 -7.67 -0.51
C GLU A 34 -0.22 -8.45 0.54
N PRO A 35 -0.35 -9.79 0.67
CA PRO A 35 0.49 -10.56 1.59
C PRO A 35 1.99 -10.36 1.33
N GLY A 36 2.41 -10.39 0.06
CA GLY A 36 3.82 -10.17 -0.31
C GLY A 36 4.32 -8.74 -0.02
N TRP A 37 3.44 -7.74 -0.01
CA TRP A 37 3.79 -6.40 0.44
C TRP A 37 4.04 -6.34 1.95
N LEU A 38 3.18 -7.00 2.73
CA LEU A 38 3.32 -7.10 4.18
C LEU A 38 4.61 -7.83 4.56
N ASP A 39 4.88 -8.99 3.93
CA ASP A 39 6.12 -9.76 4.15
C ASP A 39 7.37 -8.92 3.83
N ARG A 40 7.32 -8.15 2.74
CA ARG A 40 8.41 -7.24 2.38
C ARG A 40 8.59 -6.15 3.43
N TRP A 41 7.52 -5.56 3.93
CA TRP A 41 7.56 -4.51 4.95
C TRP A 41 8.13 -5.03 6.28
N GLU A 42 7.76 -6.24 6.67
CA GLU A 42 8.31 -6.91 7.85
C GLU A 42 9.81 -7.19 7.67
N ARG A 43 10.20 -7.81 6.53
CA ARG A 43 11.61 -8.12 6.24
C ARG A 43 12.53 -6.90 6.25
N ILE A 44 12.04 -5.75 5.77
CA ILE A 44 12.85 -4.51 5.79
C ILE A 44 12.77 -3.77 7.12
N GLY A 45 11.91 -4.17 8.06
CA GLY A 45 11.68 -3.44 9.30
C GLY A 45 11.17 -2.03 9.03
N VAL A 46 10.13 -1.89 8.18
CA VAL A 46 9.71 -0.56 7.68
C VAL A 46 9.36 0.40 8.81
N TYR A 47 8.74 -0.09 9.88
CA TYR A 47 8.37 0.72 11.04
C TYR A 47 9.60 1.27 11.75
N ASP A 48 10.59 0.43 12.04
CA ASP A 48 11.82 0.83 12.73
C ASP A 48 12.62 1.85 11.91
N ARG A 49 12.74 1.64 10.60
CA ARG A 49 13.35 2.61 9.68
C ARG A 49 12.66 3.96 9.67
N LEU A 50 11.34 4.00 9.89
CA LEU A 50 10.61 5.27 10.01
C LEU A 50 10.87 5.97 11.35
N ARG A 51 11.40 5.28 12.37
CA ARG A 51 11.79 5.82 13.69
C ARG A 51 13.24 6.26 13.77
N GLU A 52 14.11 5.77 12.88
CA GLU A 52 15.49 6.25 12.74
C GLU A 52 15.59 7.72 12.31
N LYS A 53 14.50 8.31 11.79
CA LYS A 53 14.49 9.71 11.35
C LYS A 53 14.43 10.67 12.54
N GLU A 54 15.54 11.36 12.78
CA GLU A 54 15.69 12.33 13.86
C GLU A 54 15.11 13.72 13.52
N ASN A 55 15.01 14.59 14.54
CA ASN A 55 14.63 16.00 14.42
C ASN A 55 13.24 16.26 13.81
N ARG A 56 12.29 15.35 14.04
CA ARG A 56 10.90 15.47 13.58
C ARG A 56 9.98 15.86 14.72
N THR A 57 9.05 16.77 14.44
CA THR A 57 8.00 17.15 15.40
C THR A 57 7.08 15.96 15.65
N PRO A 58 6.83 15.57 16.91
CA PRO A 58 5.97 14.43 17.21
C PRO A 58 4.51 14.71 16.79
N PHE A 59 3.85 13.69 16.27
CA PHE A 59 2.40 13.67 16.09
C PHE A 59 1.85 12.40 16.72
N ILE A 60 0.94 12.54 17.67
CA ILE A 60 0.44 11.41 18.47
C ILE A 60 -1.05 11.26 18.20
N LEU A 61 -1.42 10.10 17.64
CA LEU A 61 -2.81 9.67 17.52
C LEU A 61 -3.01 8.50 18.48
N HIS A 62 -3.72 8.74 19.58
CA HIS A 62 -4.04 7.71 20.56
C HIS A 62 -5.08 6.74 20.01
N ASP A 63 -4.76 5.45 20.06
CA ASP A 63 -5.66 4.39 19.66
C ASP A 63 -6.54 3.96 20.84
N GLY A 64 -7.86 4.07 20.69
CA GLY A 64 -8.80 3.42 21.61
C GLY A 64 -8.65 1.90 21.50
N PRO A 65 -8.34 1.19 22.61
CA PRO A 65 -8.10 -0.25 22.56
C PRO A 65 -9.40 -1.01 22.24
N PRO A 66 -9.49 -1.77 21.13
CA PRO A 66 -10.60 -2.70 20.93
C PRO A 66 -10.60 -3.79 22.01
N TYR A 67 -11.78 -4.29 22.36
CA TYR A 67 -11.90 -5.46 23.21
C TYR A 67 -11.24 -6.66 22.54
N ALA A 68 -10.50 -7.44 23.32
CA ALA A 68 -9.84 -8.66 22.88
C ALA A 68 -10.80 -9.87 22.83
N ASN A 69 -12.03 -9.67 22.35
CA ASN A 69 -13.04 -10.72 22.22
C ASN A 69 -13.71 -10.73 20.83
N GLY A 70 -13.99 -11.93 20.32
CA GLY A 70 -14.67 -12.12 19.04
C GLY A 70 -13.85 -11.75 17.79
N HIS A 71 -14.52 -11.71 16.66
CA HIS A 71 -13.92 -11.37 15.36
C HIS A 71 -14.08 -9.88 15.05
N LEU A 72 -13.12 -9.34 14.30
CA LEU A 72 -13.22 -8.00 13.76
C LEU A 72 -14.37 -7.92 12.74
N HIS A 73 -15.14 -6.84 12.84
CA HIS A 73 -16.19 -6.48 11.90
C HIS A 73 -15.82 -5.22 11.09
N ILE A 74 -16.62 -4.85 10.10
CA ILE A 74 -16.33 -3.73 9.20
C ILE A 74 -16.09 -2.39 9.91
N GLY A 75 -16.77 -2.12 11.03
CA GLY A 75 -16.50 -0.95 11.88
C GLY A 75 -15.05 -0.89 12.42
N HIS A 76 -14.42 -2.03 12.72
CA HIS A 76 -13.02 -2.07 13.11
C HIS A 76 -12.12 -1.68 11.92
N ALA A 77 -12.39 -2.23 10.74
CA ALA A 77 -11.66 -1.89 9.53
C ALA A 77 -11.76 -0.40 9.21
N LEU A 78 -12.97 0.17 9.22
CA LEU A 78 -13.20 1.60 9.03
C LEU A 78 -12.38 2.44 10.01
N ASN A 79 -12.42 2.12 11.31
CA ASN A 79 -11.69 2.86 12.33
C ASN A 79 -10.18 2.82 12.11
N LYS A 80 -9.62 1.63 11.83
CA LYS A 80 -8.17 1.45 11.68
C LYS A 80 -7.63 2.03 10.38
N ILE A 81 -8.38 1.91 9.28
CA ILE A 81 -8.00 2.49 7.98
C ILE A 81 -7.92 4.02 8.08
N LEU A 82 -8.91 4.67 8.70
CA LEU A 82 -8.88 6.14 8.86
C LEU A 82 -7.71 6.60 9.72
N LYS A 83 -7.42 5.90 10.82
CA LYS A 83 -6.25 6.20 11.67
C LYS A 83 -4.93 6.03 10.92
N ASP A 84 -4.81 4.95 10.14
CA ASP A 84 -3.61 4.68 9.32
C ASP A 84 -3.40 5.75 8.25
N MET A 85 -4.46 6.21 7.57
CA MET A 85 -4.40 7.33 6.61
C MET A 85 -3.85 8.60 7.26
N ILE A 86 -4.35 8.96 8.46
CA ILE A 86 -3.88 10.15 9.19
C ILE A 86 -2.42 10.00 9.59
N VAL A 87 -2.05 8.88 10.23
CA VAL A 87 -0.67 8.63 10.69
C VAL A 87 0.31 8.65 9.53
N ARG A 88 0.01 7.98 8.42
CA ARG A 88 0.87 7.97 7.22
C ARG A 88 0.99 9.35 6.59
N SER A 89 -0.10 10.11 6.53
CA SER A 89 -0.08 11.48 6.00
C SER A 89 0.83 12.38 6.84
N HIS A 90 0.71 12.35 8.18
CA HIS A 90 1.61 13.10 9.06
C HIS A 90 3.07 12.63 8.97
N GLN A 91 3.30 11.32 8.82
CA GLN A 91 4.63 10.76 8.60
C GLN A 91 5.28 11.30 7.31
N MET A 92 4.49 11.42 6.24
CA MET A 92 4.90 11.96 4.94
C MET A 92 5.11 13.49 4.97
N MET A 93 4.35 14.22 5.81
CA MET A 93 4.56 15.65 6.08
C MET A 93 5.78 15.95 6.96
N GLY A 94 6.52 14.93 7.41
CA GLY A 94 7.76 15.10 8.16
C GLY A 94 7.62 15.00 9.68
N HIS A 95 6.45 14.68 10.20
CA HIS A 95 6.27 14.41 11.63
C HIS A 95 6.87 13.05 12.04
N ASP A 96 7.16 12.90 13.33
CA ASP A 96 7.33 11.59 13.97
C ASP A 96 5.94 11.09 14.41
N ALA A 97 5.21 10.51 13.45
CA ALA A 97 3.85 10.04 13.68
C ALA A 97 3.89 8.59 14.18
N ARG A 98 3.79 8.38 15.50
CA ARG A 98 3.80 7.05 16.13
C ARG A 98 2.37 6.54 16.30
N TYR A 99 2.11 5.35 15.79
CA TYR A 99 0.88 4.61 16.05
C TYR A 99 1.20 3.37 16.86
N VAL A 100 0.53 3.24 18.02
CA VAL A 100 0.66 2.11 18.94
C VAL A 100 -0.74 1.58 19.19
N PRO A 101 -1.10 0.40 18.65
CA PRO A 101 -2.39 -0.20 18.94
C PRO A 101 -2.44 -0.75 20.37
N GLY A 102 -3.62 -0.73 20.96
CA GLY A 102 -3.89 -1.32 22.27
C GLY A 102 -4.96 -2.40 22.22
N TRP A 103 -5.15 -3.12 23.32
CA TRP A 103 -6.22 -4.10 23.50
C TRP A 103 -6.81 -3.95 24.90
N ASP A 104 -8.13 -4.03 25.00
CA ASP A 104 -8.83 -4.11 26.27
C ASP A 104 -9.13 -5.57 26.59
N CYS A 105 -8.45 -6.08 27.61
CA CYS A 105 -8.46 -7.50 28.00
C CYS A 105 -9.28 -7.76 29.26
N HIS A 106 -9.84 -6.72 29.89
CA HIS A 106 -10.74 -6.87 31.04
C HIS A 106 -12.20 -6.79 30.58
N GLY A 107 -13.10 -7.38 31.36
CA GLY A 107 -14.50 -7.53 31.00
C GLY A 107 -15.07 -8.78 31.66
N LEU A 108 -16.39 -8.95 31.53
CA LEU A 108 -17.17 -10.05 32.13
C LEU A 108 -16.63 -11.44 31.79
#